data_AF-A0A2V5MQD0-F1
#
_entry.id   AF-A0A2V5MQD0-F1
#
_cell.length_a   1.000
_cell.length_b   1.000
_cell.length_c   1.000
_cell.angle_alpha   90.00
_cell.angle_beta   90.00
_cell.angle_gamma   90.00
#
_symmetry.space_group_name_H-M   'P 1'
#
loop_
_entity.id
_entity.type
_entity.pdbx_description
1 polymer ?
#
loop_
_entity_poly.entity_id
_entity_poly.type
_entity_poly.pdbx_seq_one_letter_code
_entity_poly.pdbx_strand_id
1 'polypeptide(L)'
;MREARSATTPVAKRAADYLQAAAMTAPLLGTGIGTPACETYNTACGELTVLLRSSEGGRLWNQPLTLTGDKTYHLRLEPAGNAVWASNYFTAFESPDQVKEKLIRKKITQEGVGGALVGVRIVNPPEKFAPVKGITAAVTATLDFHATNATLALRRPAKQPTAIVEGKVRPLAANFSAPISYYEPPANLLLVGVMGALRSAHYEKKTGLYFLQPYDPNRIPVVFVHGLISTPFDWVKTINGVQADPEIRKRYQFWVFAYPTGNPVLYSALRLREELAKVDKLYPNHKDYVL
;
A
#
# COMPACT_ATOMS: atom_id res chain seq x y z
N MET A 1 -23.05 10.99 0.38
CA MET A 1 -21.69 11.19 -0.17
C MET A 1 -21.36 12.63 -0.57
N ARG A 2 -22.24 13.38 -1.26
CA ARG A 2 -21.94 14.77 -1.68
C ARG A 2 -21.57 15.71 -0.52
N GLU A 3 -22.33 15.70 0.56
CA GLU A 3 -22.05 16.53 1.75
C GLU A 3 -20.77 16.10 2.47
N ALA A 4 -20.54 14.79 2.61
CA ALA A 4 -19.31 14.22 3.17
C ALA A 4 -18.04 14.64 2.41
N ARG A 5 -18.15 14.95 1.11
CA ARG A 5 -17.05 15.43 0.27
C ARG A 5 -16.91 16.95 0.26
N SER A 6 -17.86 17.70 0.82
CA SER A 6 -17.81 19.17 0.82
C SER A 6 -16.67 19.68 1.68
N ALA A 7 -15.77 20.48 1.10
CA ALA A 7 -14.65 21.07 1.83
C ALA A 7 -15.09 22.13 2.87
N THR A 8 -16.30 22.67 2.74
CA THR A 8 -16.86 23.65 3.69
C THR A 8 -17.50 23.01 4.92
N THR A 9 -17.75 21.70 4.88
CA THR A 9 -18.32 20.95 6.02
C THR A 9 -17.20 20.61 7.01
N PRO A 10 -17.41 20.78 8.34
CA PRO A 10 -16.42 20.39 9.33
C PRO A 10 -16.01 18.92 9.21
N VAL A 11 -14.72 18.63 9.44
CA VAL A 11 -14.14 17.28 9.26
C VAL A 11 -14.89 16.23 10.07
N ALA A 12 -15.22 16.51 11.33
CA ALA A 12 -15.96 15.57 12.19
C ALA A 12 -17.35 15.23 11.63
N LYS A 13 -18.06 16.21 11.05
CA LYS A 13 -19.36 15.98 10.40
C LYS A 13 -19.19 15.14 9.13
N ARG A 14 -18.22 15.47 8.27
CA ARG A 14 -17.90 14.67 7.07
C ARG A 14 -17.57 13.21 7.41
N ALA A 15 -16.82 13.00 8.49
CA ALA A 15 -16.50 11.66 8.98
C ALA A 15 -17.75 10.92 9.47
N ALA A 16 -18.64 11.59 10.19
CA ALA A 16 -19.94 11.03 10.59
C ALA A 16 -20.82 10.68 9.36
N ASP A 17 -20.82 11.52 8.33
CA ASP A 17 -21.58 11.28 7.09
C ASP A 17 -21.06 10.05 6.32
N TYR A 18 -19.74 9.83 6.29
CA TYR A 18 -19.18 8.59 5.73
C TYR A 18 -19.56 7.36 6.56
N LEU A 19 -19.52 7.45 7.89
CA LEU A 19 -19.97 6.36 8.77
C LEU A 19 -21.45 6.06 8.55
N GLN A 20 -22.29 7.08 8.42
CA GLN A 20 -23.71 6.94 8.11
C GLN A 20 -23.93 6.25 6.75
N ALA A 21 -23.22 6.67 5.71
CA ALA A 21 -23.32 6.06 4.39
C ALA A 21 -22.90 4.58 4.40
N ALA A 22 -21.79 4.26 5.07
CA ALA A 22 -21.34 2.88 5.25
C ALA A 22 -22.35 2.05 6.06
N ALA A 23 -22.86 2.57 7.18
CA ALA A 23 -23.84 1.87 8.03
C ALA A 23 -25.16 1.56 7.31
N MET A 24 -25.64 2.47 6.46
CA MET A 24 -26.87 2.25 5.66
C MET A 24 -26.70 1.19 4.56
N THR A 25 -25.47 1.02 4.07
CA THR A 25 -25.19 0.15 2.93
C THR A 25 -24.60 -1.20 3.31
N ALA A 26 -23.99 -1.31 4.50
CA ALA A 26 -23.42 -2.55 5.04
C ALA A 26 -24.43 -3.73 5.01
N PRO A 27 -25.67 -3.58 5.51
CA PRO A 27 -26.67 -4.66 5.46
C PRO A 27 -27.06 -5.06 4.03
N LEU A 28 -26.94 -4.14 3.07
CA LEU A 28 -27.29 -4.32 1.67
C LEU A 28 -26.16 -4.97 0.84
N LEU A 29 -24.96 -5.16 1.41
CA LEU A 29 -23.86 -5.89 0.78
C LEU A 29 -24.23 -7.34 0.41
N GLY A 30 -25.32 -7.88 0.98
CA GLY A 30 -25.87 -9.19 0.61
C GLY A 30 -26.31 -9.29 -0.87
N THR A 31 -26.53 -8.16 -1.54
CA THR A 31 -26.95 -8.09 -2.96
C THR A 31 -25.80 -8.34 -3.95
N GLY A 32 -24.55 -8.35 -3.50
CA GLY A 32 -23.38 -8.72 -4.31
C GLY A 32 -22.33 -7.60 -4.48
N ILE A 33 -21.15 -8.01 -4.94
CA ILE A 33 -20.05 -7.14 -5.38
C ILE A 33 -20.48 -6.40 -6.65
N GLY A 34 -20.07 -5.14 -6.83
CA GLY A 34 -20.44 -4.32 -8.00
C GLY A 34 -21.85 -3.73 -7.94
N THR A 35 -22.54 -3.82 -6.80
CA THR A 35 -23.82 -3.14 -6.58
C THR A 35 -23.61 -1.69 -6.11
N PRO A 36 -24.57 -0.77 -6.34
CA PRO A 36 -24.46 0.60 -5.83
C PRO A 36 -24.27 0.69 -4.31
N ALA A 37 -24.81 -0.27 -3.56
CA ALA A 37 -24.59 -0.40 -2.12
C ALA A 37 -23.13 -0.75 -1.80
N CYS A 38 -22.55 -1.73 -2.50
CA CYS A 38 -21.14 -2.07 -2.34
C CYS A 38 -20.21 -0.92 -2.73
N GLU A 39 -20.49 -0.21 -3.82
CA GLU A 39 -19.71 0.95 -4.24
C GLU A 39 -19.76 2.08 -3.22
N THR A 40 -20.94 2.38 -2.69
CA THR A 40 -21.13 3.40 -1.65
C THR A 40 -20.40 3.01 -0.36
N TYR A 41 -20.52 1.75 0.08
CA TYR A 41 -19.80 1.23 1.25
C TYR A 41 -18.28 1.32 1.07
N ASN A 42 -17.76 0.85 -0.07
CA ASN A 42 -16.32 0.87 -0.37
C ASN A 42 -15.79 2.31 -0.39
N THR A 43 -16.50 3.21 -1.07
CA THR A 43 -16.16 4.63 -1.13
C THR A 43 -16.14 5.26 0.26
N ALA A 44 -17.18 5.02 1.06
CA ALA A 44 -17.26 5.56 2.42
C ALA A 44 -16.12 5.06 3.31
N CYS A 45 -15.78 3.77 3.25
CA CYS A 45 -14.65 3.21 4.00
C CYS A 45 -13.30 3.85 3.60
N GLY A 46 -13.05 3.97 2.30
CA GLY A 46 -11.81 4.53 1.77
C GLY A 46 -11.65 6.02 2.08
N GLU A 47 -12.68 6.81 1.77
CA GLU A 47 -12.66 8.26 1.96
C GLU A 47 -12.65 8.66 3.44
N LEU A 48 -13.35 7.91 4.31
CA LEU A 48 -13.25 8.10 5.76
C LEU A 48 -11.80 7.89 6.23
N THR A 49 -11.16 6.80 5.78
CA THR A 49 -9.79 6.47 6.19
C THR A 49 -8.80 7.57 5.77
N VAL A 50 -8.89 8.04 4.53
CA VAL A 50 -8.06 9.15 4.03
C VAL A 50 -8.36 10.43 4.81
N LEU A 51 -9.63 10.77 5.04
CA LEU A 51 -10.05 11.97 5.75
C LEU A 51 -9.50 12.00 7.18
N LEU A 52 -9.71 10.93 7.95
CA LEU A 52 -9.25 10.84 9.34
C LEU A 52 -7.74 10.91 9.45
N ARG A 53 -7.00 10.28 8.52
CA ARG A 53 -5.53 10.27 8.56
C ARG A 53 -4.91 11.61 8.16
N SER A 54 -5.48 12.31 7.18
CA SER A 54 -4.89 13.51 6.57
C SER A 54 -5.36 14.82 7.20
N SER A 55 -6.49 14.82 7.89
CA SER A 55 -7.06 16.04 8.45
C SER A 55 -6.43 16.42 9.78
N GLU A 56 -6.35 17.73 10.03
CA GLU A 56 -6.08 18.30 11.36
C GLU A 56 -4.78 17.76 12.00
N GLY A 57 -3.73 17.59 11.19
CA GLY A 57 -2.42 17.08 11.64
C GLY A 57 -2.43 15.60 12.05
N GLY A 58 -3.45 14.83 11.64
CA GLY A 58 -3.63 13.45 12.02
C GLY A 58 -4.23 13.27 13.42
N ARG A 59 -4.75 14.34 14.06
CA ARG A 59 -5.36 14.26 15.39
C ARG A 59 -6.60 13.39 15.43
N LEU A 60 -7.26 13.13 14.29
CA LEU A 60 -8.42 12.23 14.23
C LEU A 60 -8.02 10.78 13.94
N TRP A 61 -6.75 10.43 14.09
CA TRP A 61 -6.23 9.11 13.78
C TRP A 61 -5.67 8.41 15.01
N ASN A 62 -5.73 7.08 15.01
CA ASN A 62 -5.13 6.23 16.05
C ASN A 62 -5.66 6.44 17.48
N GLN A 63 -6.92 6.87 17.62
CA GLN A 63 -7.62 6.98 18.90
C GLN A 63 -9.13 6.77 18.72
N PRO A 64 -9.87 6.38 19.77
CA PRO A 64 -11.32 6.34 19.73
C PRO A 64 -11.91 7.73 19.45
N LEU A 65 -12.97 7.79 18.64
CA LEU A 65 -13.64 9.04 18.29
C LEU A 65 -15.14 8.93 18.53
N THR A 66 -15.74 10.04 18.94
CA THR A 66 -17.19 10.24 18.90
C THR A 66 -17.48 11.28 17.82
N LEU A 67 -18.18 10.86 16.77
CA LEU A 67 -18.43 11.65 15.56
C LEU A 67 -19.93 11.87 15.41
N THR A 68 -20.35 13.14 15.41
CA THR A 68 -21.76 13.52 15.38
C THR A 68 -22.12 14.14 14.03
N GLY A 69 -23.06 13.51 13.33
CA GLY A 69 -23.79 14.06 12.19
C GLY A 69 -25.29 13.97 12.47
N ASP A 70 -26.07 13.39 11.56
CA ASP A 70 -27.48 13.05 11.80
C ASP A 70 -27.64 11.97 12.90
N LYS A 71 -26.63 11.12 13.04
CA LYS A 71 -26.45 10.18 14.14
C LYS A 71 -25.05 10.35 14.75
N THR A 72 -24.92 9.97 16.01
CA THR A 72 -23.64 9.89 16.70
C THR A 72 -23.06 8.49 16.56
N TYR A 73 -21.84 8.39 16.06
CA TYR A 73 -21.08 7.14 15.96
C TYR A 73 -19.89 7.15 16.91
N HIS A 74 -19.60 6.00 17.52
CA HIS A 74 -18.39 5.76 18.28
C HIS A 74 -17.44 4.90 17.45
N LEU A 75 -16.41 5.52 16.89
CA LEU A 75 -15.45 4.88 16.01
C LEU A 75 -14.22 4.41 16.81
N ARG A 76 -13.85 3.16 16.61
CA ARG A 76 -12.57 2.60 17.05
C ARG A 76 -11.83 1.95 15.89
N LEU A 77 -10.52 1.76 16.05
CA LEU A 77 -9.68 1.04 15.10
C LEU A 77 -9.49 -0.40 15.57
N GLU A 78 -9.59 -1.37 14.65
CA GLU A 78 -9.27 -2.77 14.94
C GLU A 78 -7.77 -2.90 15.28
N PRO A 79 -7.41 -3.58 16.38
CA PRO A 79 -6.02 -3.81 16.74
C PRO A 79 -5.23 -4.55 15.65
N ALA A 80 -3.91 -4.38 15.67
CA ALA A 80 -3.02 -5.09 14.75
C ALA A 80 -3.14 -6.61 14.92
N GLY A 81 -3.06 -7.32 13.79
CA GLY A 81 -3.08 -8.78 13.77
C GLY A 81 -2.47 -9.33 12.49
N ASN A 82 -2.53 -10.64 12.29
CA ASN A 82 -1.97 -11.25 11.08
C ASN A 82 -2.62 -10.69 9.79
N ALA A 83 -3.93 -10.42 9.84
CA ALA A 83 -4.76 -9.94 8.73
C ALA A 83 -4.96 -8.42 8.70
N VAL A 84 -4.54 -7.70 9.74
CA VAL A 84 -4.86 -6.30 9.98
C VAL A 84 -3.59 -5.53 10.30
N TRP A 85 -3.32 -4.48 9.52
CA TRP A 85 -2.22 -3.58 9.80
C TRP A 85 -2.42 -2.86 11.13
N ALA A 86 -1.33 -2.61 11.85
CA ALA A 86 -1.35 -1.65 12.94
C ALA A 86 -1.84 -0.30 12.41
N SER A 87 -2.76 0.34 13.14
CA SER A 87 -3.37 1.62 12.77
C SER A 87 -2.33 2.73 12.54
N ASN A 88 -1.20 2.70 13.24
CA ASN A 88 -0.11 3.65 13.09
C ASN A 88 1.04 3.17 12.18
N TYR A 89 0.86 2.04 11.47
CA TYR A 89 1.91 1.53 10.59
C TYR A 89 2.15 2.43 9.36
N PHE A 90 1.09 2.88 8.69
CA PHE A 90 1.20 3.80 7.56
C PHE A 90 1.13 5.25 8.03
N THR A 91 1.91 6.11 7.39
CA THR A 91 1.95 7.55 7.68
C THR A 91 0.96 8.32 6.83
N ALA A 92 0.52 7.76 5.70
CA ALA A 92 -0.53 8.31 4.83
C ALA A 92 -1.30 7.19 4.11
N PHE A 93 -2.47 7.54 3.58
CA PHE A 93 -3.26 6.70 2.68
C PHE A 93 -3.64 7.51 1.44
N GLU A 94 -3.57 6.90 0.28
CA GLU A 94 -4.00 7.48 -0.99
C GLU A 94 -5.04 6.60 -1.67
N SER A 95 -5.96 7.24 -2.41
CA SER A 95 -6.86 6.49 -3.28
C SER A 95 -6.06 5.90 -4.46
N PRO A 96 -6.30 4.64 -4.87
CA PRO A 96 -5.67 4.07 -6.05
C PRO A 96 -5.86 4.92 -7.33
N ASP A 97 -6.97 5.66 -7.43
CA ASP A 97 -7.26 6.53 -8.58
C ASP A 97 -6.36 7.76 -8.66
N GLN A 98 -5.72 8.14 -7.55
CA GLN A 98 -4.76 9.24 -7.50
C GLN A 98 -3.37 8.81 -7.99
N VAL A 99 -3.11 7.51 -8.07
CA VAL A 99 -1.82 6.96 -8.48
C VAL A 99 -1.76 6.77 -10.00
N LYS A 100 -0.78 7.38 -10.65
CA LYS A 100 -0.57 7.27 -12.10
C LYS A 100 0.22 6.00 -12.44
N GLU A 101 -0.48 4.97 -12.91
CA GLU A 101 0.10 3.66 -13.25
C GLU A 101 0.83 3.63 -14.63
N LYS A 102 1.75 4.57 -14.87
CA LYS A 102 2.37 4.84 -16.20
C LYS A 102 3.09 3.65 -16.85
N LEU A 103 3.68 2.76 -16.05
CA LEU A 103 4.46 1.61 -16.55
C LEU A 103 3.64 0.32 -16.63
N ILE A 104 2.40 0.33 -16.15
CA ILE A 104 1.54 -0.85 -16.04
C ILE A 104 0.72 -1.00 -17.33
N ARG A 105 0.77 -2.19 -17.94
CA ARG A 105 -0.05 -2.53 -19.11
C ARG A 105 -1.45 -3.02 -18.72
N LYS A 106 -1.52 -3.86 -17.68
CA LYS A 106 -2.76 -4.45 -17.15
C LYS A 106 -2.82 -4.20 -15.66
N LYS A 107 -3.86 -3.49 -15.21
CA LYS A 107 -4.14 -3.27 -13.80
C LYS A 107 -4.50 -4.61 -13.14
N ILE A 108 -3.93 -4.84 -11.96
CA ILE A 108 -4.19 -6.01 -11.13
C ILE A 108 -5.03 -5.54 -9.95
N THR A 109 -6.34 -5.72 -10.08
CA THR A 109 -7.32 -5.41 -9.06
C THR A 109 -8.05 -6.67 -8.63
N GLN A 110 -8.64 -6.63 -7.44
CA GLN A 110 -9.57 -7.63 -6.95
C GLN A 110 -10.86 -6.89 -6.60
N GLU A 111 -11.97 -7.33 -7.19
CA GLU A 111 -13.29 -6.85 -6.81
C GLU A 111 -13.67 -7.42 -5.44
N GLY A 112 -14.37 -6.62 -4.64
CA GLY A 112 -14.75 -7.04 -3.30
C GLY A 112 -15.30 -5.90 -2.46
N VAL A 113 -15.30 -6.13 -1.16
CA VAL A 113 -15.85 -5.23 -0.14
C VAL A 113 -14.73 -4.49 0.59
N GLY A 114 -15.00 -3.23 0.93
CA GLY A 114 -14.09 -2.30 1.58
C GLY A 114 -13.44 -1.30 0.63
N GLY A 115 -12.98 -0.19 1.19
CA GLY A 115 -12.29 0.85 0.43
C GLY A 115 -10.85 0.44 0.12
N ALA A 116 -10.54 0.21 -1.15
CA ALA A 116 -9.18 -0.05 -1.60
C ALA A 116 -8.32 1.23 -1.47
N LEU A 117 -7.13 1.09 -0.90
CA LEU A 117 -6.21 2.18 -0.59
C LEU A 117 -4.77 1.77 -0.88
N VAL A 118 -3.92 2.76 -1.12
CA VAL A 118 -2.46 2.63 -1.03
C VAL A 118 -2.02 3.15 0.33
N GLY A 119 -1.56 2.25 1.20
CA GLY A 119 -0.88 2.65 2.43
C GLY A 119 0.54 3.09 2.13
N VAL A 120 0.94 4.26 2.60
CA VAL A 120 2.26 4.85 2.39
C VAL A 120 2.94 5.06 3.74
N ARG A 121 4.17 4.55 3.89
CA ARG A 121 4.99 4.70 5.09
C ARG A 121 6.27 5.46 4.76
N ILE A 122 6.34 6.71 5.21
CA ILE A 122 7.51 7.59 5.11
C ILE A 122 7.82 8.09 6.52
N VAL A 123 8.98 7.73 7.05
CA VAL A 123 9.43 8.12 8.39
C VAL A 123 10.76 8.88 8.33
N ASN A 124 11.08 9.62 9.39
CA ASN A 124 12.32 10.38 9.52
C ASN A 124 13.03 9.99 10.83
N PRO A 125 14.27 9.45 10.79
CA PRO A 125 15.04 9.11 9.59
C PRO A 125 14.39 7.98 8.76
N PRO A 126 14.67 7.88 7.44
CA PRO A 126 14.15 6.79 6.61
C PRO A 126 14.51 5.41 7.16
N GLU A 127 13.58 4.47 7.04
CA GLU A 127 13.84 3.07 7.35
C GLU A 127 14.92 2.49 6.45
N LYS A 128 15.67 1.52 6.96
CA LYS A 128 16.64 0.78 6.16
C LYS A 128 15.93 0.13 4.97
N PHE A 129 16.55 0.20 3.80
CA PHE A 129 16.04 -0.31 2.53
C PHE A 129 14.74 0.35 2.02
N ALA A 130 14.22 1.38 2.69
CA ALA A 130 13.08 2.12 2.18
C ALA A 130 13.49 2.98 0.98
N PRO A 131 12.71 2.97 -0.13
CA PRO A 131 12.82 4.02 -1.13
C PRO A 131 12.64 5.41 -0.50
N VAL A 132 13.19 6.45 -1.12
CA VAL A 132 13.03 7.85 -0.64
C VAL A 132 11.55 8.26 -0.53
N LYS A 133 10.70 7.70 -1.39
CA LYS A 133 9.24 7.91 -1.38
C LYS A 133 8.51 7.03 -0.36
N GLY A 134 9.23 6.28 0.47
CA GLY A 134 8.67 5.38 1.47
C GLY A 134 8.33 4.00 0.95
N ILE A 135 7.82 3.18 1.86
CA ILE A 135 7.36 1.82 1.59
C ILE A 135 5.84 1.87 1.40
N THR A 136 5.34 1.19 0.36
CA THR A 136 3.90 1.16 0.05
C THR A 136 3.32 -0.24 0.15
N ALA A 137 2.00 -0.32 0.36
CA ALA A 137 1.26 -1.58 0.31
C ALA A 137 -0.20 -1.37 -0.10
N ALA A 138 -0.81 -2.42 -0.67
CA ALA A 138 -2.25 -2.47 -0.85
C ALA A 138 -2.93 -2.65 0.52
N VAL A 139 -3.91 -1.80 0.80
CA VAL A 139 -4.70 -1.81 2.04
C VAL A 139 -6.17 -1.81 1.66
N THR A 140 -7.00 -2.51 2.43
CA THR A 140 -8.46 -2.41 2.30
C THR A 140 -9.05 -1.93 3.63
N ALA A 141 -9.72 -0.79 3.63
CA ALA A 141 -10.46 -0.29 4.78
C ALA A 141 -11.83 -0.98 4.85
N THR A 142 -12.18 -1.58 5.98
CA THR A 142 -13.53 -2.14 6.22
C THR A 142 -14.11 -1.56 7.51
N LEU A 143 -15.43 -1.38 7.54
CA LEU A 143 -16.19 -0.95 8.71
C LEU A 143 -17.18 -2.03 9.14
N ASP A 144 -17.11 -2.44 10.39
CA ASP A 144 -18.12 -3.30 11.02
C ASP A 144 -18.93 -2.48 12.04
N PHE A 145 -20.24 -2.68 12.05
CA PHE A 145 -21.18 -1.91 12.87
C PHE A 145 -21.89 -2.78 13.92
N HIS A 146 -22.00 -2.25 15.13
CA HIS A 146 -22.90 -2.75 16.17
C HIS A 146 -23.70 -1.57 16.73
N ALA A 147 -24.90 -1.38 16.19
CA ALA A 147 -25.67 -0.14 16.32
C ALA A 147 -24.83 1.08 15.88
N THR A 148 -24.52 2.00 16.78
CA THR A 148 -23.70 3.20 16.51
C THR A 148 -22.20 3.00 16.78
N ASN A 149 -21.79 1.83 17.30
CA ASN A 149 -20.38 1.51 17.44
C ASN A 149 -19.83 1.02 16.10
N ALA A 150 -18.83 1.72 15.58
CA ALA A 150 -18.16 1.39 14.33
C ALA A 150 -16.72 0.94 14.61
N THR A 151 -16.27 -0.12 13.94
CA THR A 151 -14.87 -0.57 14.00
C THR A 151 -14.27 -0.48 12.61
N LEU A 152 -13.25 0.37 12.43
CA LEU A 152 -12.47 0.49 11.20
C LEU A 152 -11.26 -0.45 11.24
N ALA A 153 -11.13 -1.31 10.26
CA ALA A 153 -10.00 -2.22 10.12
C ALA A 153 -9.21 -1.95 8.84
N LEU A 154 -7.87 -1.98 8.95
CA LEU A 154 -6.94 -1.86 7.82
C LEU A 154 -6.48 -3.24 7.39
N ARG A 155 -7.25 -3.88 6.52
CA ARG A 155 -7.01 -5.26 6.08
C ARG A 155 -5.79 -5.37 5.17
N ARG A 156 -5.16 -6.55 5.17
CA ARG A 156 -3.98 -6.92 4.37
C ARG A 156 -4.36 -7.79 3.15
N PRO A 157 -4.97 -7.26 2.08
CA PRO A 157 -5.52 -8.06 0.97
C PRO A 157 -4.46 -8.91 0.24
N ALA A 158 -3.19 -8.50 0.29
CA ALA A 158 -2.08 -9.27 -0.27
C ALA A 158 -1.78 -10.57 0.50
N LYS A 159 -2.05 -10.58 1.82
CA LYS A 159 -1.78 -11.71 2.71
C LYS A 159 -3.03 -12.55 2.97
N GLN A 160 -4.17 -11.89 3.12
CA GLN A 160 -5.47 -12.51 3.31
C GLN A 160 -6.49 -11.80 2.41
N PRO A 161 -6.91 -12.42 1.29
CA PRO A 161 -7.73 -11.75 0.28
C PRO A 161 -9.20 -11.62 0.68
N THR A 162 -9.61 -12.21 1.80
CA THR A 162 -10.98 -12.18 2.33
C THR A 162 -10.99 -11.73 3.79
N ALA A 163 -12.08 -11.10 4.23
CA ALA A 163 -12.32 -10.80 5.64
C ALA A 163 -13.78 -11.06 6.00
N ILE A 164 -14.08 -11.14 7.29
CA ILE A 164 -15.45 -11.08 7.77
C ILE A 164 -15.88 -9.61 7.71
N VAL A 165 -16.97 -9.33 7.01
CA VAL A 165 -17.62 -8.02 6.96
C VAL A 165 -19.12 -8.24 7.03
N GLU A 166 -19.78 -7.60 7.99
CA GLU A 166 -21.22 -7.82 8.28
C GLU A 166 -21.53 -9.31 8.51
N GLY A 167 -20.70 -9.96 9.34
CA GLY A 167 -20.87 -11.37 9.75
C GLY A 167 -20.63 -12.42 8.66
N LYS A 168 -20.23 -12.02 7.44
CA LYS A 168 -19.98 -12.93 6.32
C LYS A 168 -18.55 -12.83 5.83
N VAL A 169 -17.97 -13.96 5.41
CA VAL A 169 -16.67 -13.97 4.73
C VAL A 169 -16.85 -13.40 3.33
N ARG A 170 -16.12 -12.34 3.01
CA ARG A 170 -16.21 -11.62 1.72
C ARG A 170 -14.82 -11.38 1.14
N PRO A 171 -14.66 -11.41 -0.19
CA PRO A 171 -13.44 -10.92 -0.83
C PRO A 171 -13.27 -9.43 -0.55
N LEU A 172 -12.03 -9.01 -0.35
CA LEU A 172 -11.66 -7.62 -0.12
C LEU A 172 -11.44 -6.90 -1.46
N ALA A 173 -11.92 -5.67 -1.57
CA ALA A 173 -11.57 -4.84 -2.72
C ALA A 173 -10.11 -4.41 -2.61
N ALA A 174 -9.32 -4.54 -3.67
CA ALA A 174 -7.91 -4.14 -3.65
C ALA A 174 -7.38 -3.75 -5.03
N ASN A 175 -6.44 -2.81 -5.05
CA ASN A 175 -5.59 -2.55 -6.21
C ASN A 175 -4.14 -2.91 -5.85
N PHE A 176 -3.59 -3.94 -6.50
CA PHE A 176 -2.23 -4.42 -6.26
C PHE A 176 -1.20 -3.72 -7.17
N SER A 177 -1.64 -3.08 -8.27
CA SER A 177 -0.80 -2.29 -9.17
C SER A 177 -0.48 -0.90 -8.62
N ALA A 178 -1.39 -0.29 -7.86
CA ALA A 178 -1.22 1.06 -7.37
C ALA A 178 -0.01 1.22 -6.41
N PRO A 179 0.25 0.34 -5.42
CA PRO A 179 1.40 0.51 -4.52
C PRO A 179 2.75 0.56 -5.24
N ILE A 180 3.00 -0.31 -6.23
CA ILE A 180 4.25 -0.27 -7.01
C ILE A 180 4.29 0.93 -7.95
N SER A 181 3.14 1.38 -8.45
CA SER A 181 3.04 2.56 -9.32
C SER A 181 3.16 3.90 -8.57
N TYR A 182 3.11 3.87 -7.23
CA TYR A 182 3.39 5.03 -6.40
C TYR A 182 4.80 5.58 -6.64
N TYR A 183 5.73 4.70 -7.01
CA TYR A 183 7.06 5.09 -7.46
C TYR A 183 6.96 5.62 -8.89
N GLU A 184 6.94 6.94 -9.03
CA GLU A 184 6.89 7.57 -10.34
C GLU A 184 8.23 7.40 -11.08
N PRO A 185 8.22 6.89 -12.34
CA PRO A 185 9.43 6.80 -13.12
C PRO A 185 9.92 8.21 -13.54
N PRO A 186 11.23 8.39 -13.75
CA PRO A 186 11.75 9.60 -14.38
C PRO A 186 11.18 9.75 -15.80
N ALA A 187 11.18 10.98 -16.31
CA ALA A 187 10.62 11.30 -17.63
C ALA A 187 11.26 10.51 -18.78
N ASN A 188 12.54 10.12 -18.67
CA ASN A 188 13.23 9.33 -19.67
C ASN A 188 14.12 8.25 -19.01
N LEU A 189 13.62 7.01 -18.98
CA LEU A 189 14.32 5.86 -18.40
C LEU A 189 15.61 5.54 -19.15
N LEU A 190 15.60 5.59 -20.49
CA LEU A 190 16.77 5.32 -21.32
C LEU A 190 17.89 6.33 -21.05
N LEU A 191 17.55 7.61 -20.94
CA LEU A 191 18.51 8.66 -20.62
C LEU A 191 19.16 8.42 -19.26
N VAL A 192 18.38 8.02 -18.25
CA VAL A 192 18.91 7.66 -16.93
C VAL A 192 19.81 6.43 -17.01
N GLY A 193 19.40 5.39 -17.75
CA GLY A 193 20.21 4.20 -17.99
C GLY A 193 21.55 4.51 -18.67
N VAL A 194 21.55 5.36 -19.71
CA VAL A 194 22.75 5.81 -20.43
C VAL A 194 23.63 6.69 -19.54
N MET A 195 23.06 7.63 -18.79
CA MET A 195 23.84 8.46 -17.86
C MET A 195 24.45 7.62 -16.74
N GLY A 196 23.74 6.61 -16.22
CA GLY A 196 24.28 5.65 -15.26
C GLY A 196 25.44 4.83 -15.82
N ALA A 197 25.43 4.56 -17.13
CA ALA A 197 26.52 3.91 -17.84
C ALA A 197 27.75 4.82 -18.02
N LEU A 198 27.54 6.09 -18.35
CA LEU A 198 28.62 7.03 -18.69
C LEU A 198 29.18 7.84 -17.49
N ARG A 199 28.39 8.03 -16.43
CA ARG A 199 28.70 8.91 -15.29
C ARG A 199 28.43 8.24 -13.94
N SER A 200 28.92 7.02 -13.77
CA SER A 200 28.67 6.19 -12.59
C SER A 200 28.95 6.87 -11.24
N ALA A 201 30.05 7.65 -11.15
CA ALA A 201 30.44 8.37 -9.92
C ALA A 201 29.37 9.33 -9.38
N HIS A 202 28.52 9.91 -10.24
CA HIS A 202 27.43 10.81 -9.81
C HIS A 202 26.19 10.07 -9.29
N TYR A 203 26.06 8.77 -9.58
CA TYR A 203 24.91 7.95 -9.24
C TYR A 203 25.16 6.98 -8.08
N GLU A 204 26.38 6.92 -7.54
CA GLU A 204 26.72 6.00 -6.45
C GLU A 204 25.83 6.14 -5.21
N LYS A 205 25.38 7.37 -4.89
CA LYS A 205 24.47 7.64 -3.75
C LYS A 205 23.10 6.96 -3.86
N LYS A 206 22.74 6.46 -5.05
CA LYS A 206 21.49 5.72 -5.30
C LYS A 206 21.73 4.21 -5.42
N THR A 207 22.96 3.74 -5.21
CA THR A 207 23.27 2.32 -5.17
C THR A 207 22.70 1.74 -3.89
N GLY A 208 21.90 0.67 -3.99
CA GLY A 208 21.33 0.06 -2.81
C GLY A 208 20.23 -0.94 -3.12
N LEU A 209 19.89 -1.71 -2.08
CA LEU A 209 18.74 -2.60 -2.08
C LEU A 209 17.51 -1.85 -1.55
N TYR A 210 16.38 -2.00 -2.24
CA TYR A 210 15.15 -1.31 -1.90
C TYR A 210 13.98 -2.28 -1.77
N PHE A 211 13.27 -2.19 -0.65
CA PHE A 211 12.07 -2.97 -0.39
C PHE A 211 10.86 -2.21 -0.95
N LEU A 212 10.15 -2.82 -1.90
CA LEU A 212 8.95 -2.22 -2.50
C LEU A 212 7.68 -2.45 -1.67
N GLN A 213 7.79 -3.24 -0.59
CA GLN A 213 6.71 -3.62 0.29
C GLN A 213 7.25 -3.72 1.73
N PRO A 214 6.39 -3.63 2.76
CA PRO A 214 6.75 -3.97 4.12
C PRO A 214 7.40 -5.35 4.20
N TYR A 215 8.55 -5.41 4.86
CA TYR A 215 9.21 -6.68 5.18
C TYR A 215 8.25 -7.59 5.96
N ASP A 216 8.01 -8.80 5.45
CA ASP A 216 7.28 -9.86 6.14
C ASP A 216 8.21 -11.09 6.24
N PRO A 217 8.57 -11.55 7.47
CA PRO A 217 9.47 -12.68 7.65
C PRO A 217 8.88 -14.00 7.11
N ASN A 218 7.58 -14.05 6.85
CA ASN A 218 6.93 -15.24 6.30
C ASN A 218 6.96 -15.30 4.78
N ARG A 219 7.43 -14.23 4.10
CA ARG A 219 7.49 -14.16 2.64
C ARG A 219 8.93 -14.30 2.14
N ILE A 220 9.09 -15.06 1.07
CA ILE A 220 10.37 -15.31 0.41
C ILE A 220 10.77 -14.02 -0.33
N PRO A 221 11.94 -13.44 -0.02
CA PRO A 221 12.44 -12.28 -0.74
C PRO A 221 12.92 -12.67 -2.15
N VAL A 222 12.44 -11.94 -3.16
CA VAL A 222 12.88 -12.04 -4.55
C VAL A 222 13.58 -10.74 -4.91
N VAL A 223 14.87 -10.81 -5.23
CA VAL A 223 15.70 -9.64 -5.52
C VAL A 223 15.86 -9.48 -7.02
N PHE A 224 15.27 -8.43 -7.57
CA PHE A 224 15.47 -8.08 -8.97
C PHE A 224 16.70 -7.22 -9.15
N VAL A 225 17.64 -7.70 -9.97
CA VAL A 225 18.85 -6.98 -10.37
C VAL A 225 18.70 -6.55 -11.82
N HIS A 226 18.68 -5.25 -12.09
CA HIS A 226 18.56 -4.73 -13.46
C HIS A 226 19.90 -4.89 -14.23
N GLY A 227 19.87 -4.81 -15.56
CA GLY A 227 21.04 -5.01 -16.43
C GLY A 227 21.64 -3.71 -16.99
N LEU A 228 22.45 -3.84 -18.05
CA LEU A 228 23.09 -2.71 -18.74
C LEU A 228 22.06 -1.72 -19.31
N ILE A 229 22.32 -0.41 -19.16
CA ILE A 229 21.49 0.69 -19.67
C ILE A 229 20.00 0.56 -19.23
N SER A 230 19.77 -0.07 -18.08
CA SER A 230 18.44 -0.22 -17.49
C SER A 230 18.38 0.36 -16.09
N THR A 231 17.21 0.32 -15.48
CA THR A 231 16.90 0.86 -14.16
C THR A 231 16.02 -0.11 -13.37
N PRO A 232 15.87 0.05 -12.05
CA PRO A 232 14.90 -0.74 -11.28
C PRO A 232 13.46 -0.67 -11.81
N PHE A 233 13.09 0.42 -12.50
CA PHE A 233 11.75 0.59 -13.06
C PHE A 233 11.42 -0.39 -14.19
N ASP A 234 12.43 -0.97 -14.84
CA ASP A 234 12.22 -1.97 -15.89
C ASP A 234 11.54 -3.24 -15.34
N TRP A 235 11.68 -3.51 -14.04
CA TRP A 235 11.02 -4.63 -13.36
C TRP A 235 9.57 -4.38 -12.98
N VAL A 236 9.04 -3.15 -13.06
CA VAL A 236 7.67 -2.82 -12.62
C VAL A 236 6.63 -3.69 -13.32
N LYS A 237 6.77 -3.92 -14.63
CA LYS A 237 5.85 -4.78 -15.40
C LYS A 237 5.92 -6.24 -14.96
N THR A 238 7.13 -6.75 -14.75
CA THR A 238 7.37 -8.13 -14.32
C THR A 238 6.79 -8.36 -12.94
N ILE A 239 7.14 -7.49 -11.98
CA ILE A 239 6.64 -7.55 -10.59
C ILE A 239 5.11 -7.49 -10.59
N ASN A 240 4.53 -6.55 -11.35
CA ASN A 240 3.08 -6.45 -11.46
C ASN A 240 2.43 -7.71 -12.09
N GLY A 241 3.08 -8.32 -13.07
CA GLY A 241 2.61 -9.55 -13.70
C GLY A 241 2.64 -10.74 -12.74
N VAL A 242 3.74 -10.95 -12.02
CA VAL A 242 3.86 -12.10 -11.10
C VAL A 242 3.00 -11.94 -9.85
N GLN A 243 2.82 -10.72 -9.32
CA GLN A 243 1.96 -10.48 -8.15
C GLN A 243 0.44 -10.55 -8.48
N ALA A 244 0.10 -10.72 -9.76
CA ALA A 244 -1.27 -11.00 -10.19
C ALA A 244 -1.76 -12.34 -9.67
N ASP A 245 -0.86 -13.30 -9.48
CA ASP A 245 -1.16 -14.57 -8.84
C ASP A 245 -1.26 -14.38 -7.30
N PRO A 246 -2.41 -14.68 -6.69
CA PRO A 246 -2.60 -14.58 -5.24
C PRO A 246 -1.65 -15.46 -4.42
N GLU A 247 -1.28 -16.64 -4.90
CA GLU A 247 -0.35 -17.53 -4.20
C GLU A 247 1.08 -16.97 -4.23
N ILE A 248 1.49 -16.35 -5.35
CA ILE A 248 2.77 -15.66 -5.42
C ILE A 248 2.75 -14.46 -4.46
N ARG A 249 1.75 -13.59 -4.55
CA ARG A 249 1.66 -12.37 -3.72
C ARG A 249 1.63 -12.68 -2.21
N LYS A 250 1.01 -13.79 -1.82
CA LYS A 250 0.97 -14.26 -0.43
C LYS A 250 2.31 -14.79 0.08
N ARG A 251 3.13 -15.39 -0.80
CA ARG A 251 4.35 -16.12 -0.43
C ARG A 251 5.64 -15.37 -0.71
N TYR A 252 5.65 -14.41 -1.63
CA TYR A 252 6.84 -13.69 -2.06
C TYR A 252 6.72 -12.19 -1.78
N GLN A 253 7.88 -11.56 -1.58
CA GLN A 253 8.02 -10.11 -1.47
C GLN A 253 9.15 -9.63 -2.38
N PHE A 254 8.89 -8.57 -3.13
CA PHE A 254 9.76 -8.15 -4.23
C PHE A 254 10.62 -6.97 -3.83
N TRP A 255 11.93 -7.11 -4.04
CA TRP A 255 12.94 -6.09 -3.79
C TRP A 255 13.67 -5.78 -5.07
N VAL A 256 14.26 -4.59 -5.15
CA VAL A 256 15.06 -4.18 -6.31
C VAL A 256 16.44 -3.72 -5.85
N PHE A 257 17.47 -4.16 -6.54
CA PHE A 257 18.82 -3.61 -6.38
C PHE A 257 19.07 -2.58 -7.47
N ALA A 258 19.36 -1.34 -7.08
CA ALA A 258 19.73 -0.28 -8.00
C ALA A 258 21.24 -0.10 -7.97
N TYR A 259 21.86 0.06 -9.14
CA TYR A 259 23.27 0.42 -9.26
C TYR A 259 23.54 1.19 -10.57
N PRO A 260 24.60 2.02 -10.62
CA PRO A 260 25.04 2.63 -11.88
C PRO A 260 25.53 1.55 -12.85
N THR A 261 24.90 1.44 -14.02
CA THR A 261 25.20 0.37 -15.00
C THR A 261 26.61 0.44 -15.60
N GLY A 262 27.30 1.58 -15.44
CA GLY A 262 28.69 1.79 -15.85
C GLY A 262 29.73 1.33 -14.82
N ASN A 263 29.29 0.87 -13.65
CA ASN A 263 30.18 0.29 -12.66
C ASN A 263 30.80 -1.02 -13.18
N PRO A 264 32.05 -1.32 -12.80
CA PRO A 264 32.60 -2.66 -13.00
C PRO A 264 31.68 -3.72 -12.41
N VAL A 265 31.41 -4.79 -13.15
CA VAL A 265 30.46 -5.85 -12.74
C VAL A 265 30.80 -6.41 -11.36
N LEU A 266 32.09 -6.64 -11.10
CA LEU A 266 32.57 -7.14 -9.80
C LEU A 266 32.30 -6.17 -8.66
N TYR A 267 32.39 -4.86 -8.92
CA TYR A 267 32.08 -3.83 -7.92
C TYR A 267 30.58 -3.78 -7.62
N SER A 268 29.72 -3.82 -8.64
CA SER A 268 28.26 -3.91 -8.44
C SER A 268 27.86 -5.18 -7.69
N ALA A 269 28.49 -6.31 -8.00
CA ALA A 269 28.27 -7.57 -7.29
C ALA A 269 28.74 -7.51 -5.82
N LEU A 270 29.87 -6.86 -5.54
CA LEU A 270 30.31 -6.60 -4.18
C LEU A 270 29.26 -5.77 -3.42
N ARG A 271 28.79 -4.65 -4.00
CA ARG A 271 27.76 -3.80 -3.38
C ARG A 271 26.46 -4.55 -3.10
N LEU A 272 26.01 -5.41 -4.00
CA LEU A 272 24.84 -6.26 -3.75
C LEU A 272 25.05 -7.18 -2.53
N ARG A 273 26.20 -7.87 -2.46
CA ARG A 273 26.51 -8.75 -1.31
C ARG A 273 26.60 -7.96 0.00
N GLU A 274 27.14 -6.75 -0.01
CA GLU A 274 27.17 -5.87 1.16
C GLU A 274 25.75 -5.48 1.62
N GLU A 275 24.84 -5.18 0.68
CA GLU A 275 23.44 -4.89 1.02
C GLU A 275 22.72 -6.12 1.57
N LEU A 276 22.91 -7.30 0.96
CA LEU A 276 22.34 -8.56 1.48
C LEU A 276 22.89 -8.90 2.88
N ALA A 277 24.19 -8.74 3.12
CA ALA A 277 24.76 -8.93 4.46
C ALA A 277 24.17 -7.97 5.51
N LYS A 278 23.77 -6.76 5.12
CA LYS A 278 23.03 -5.85 6.00
C LYS A 278 21.61 -6.35 6.28
N VAL A 279 20.95 -6.96 5.29
CA VAL A 279 19.64 -7.62 5.49
C VAL A 279 19.80 -8.81 6.43
N ASP A 280 20.77 -9.69 6.23
CA ASP A 280 21.05 -10.84 7.09
C ASP A 280 21.24 -10.41 8.55
N LYS A 281 21.98 -9.32 8.76
CA LYS A 281 22.21 -8.76 10.09
C LYS A 281 20.95 -8.17 10.72
N LEU A 282 20.14 -7.45 9.93
CA LEU A 282 18.94 -6.75 10.43
C LEU A 282 17.75 -7.70 10.63
N TYR A 283 17.67 -8.75 9.81
CA TYR A 283 16.56 -9.69 9.75
C TYR A 283 17.06 -11.14 9.76
N PRO A 284 17.77 -11.61 10.81
CA PRO A 284 18.48 -12.89 10.79
C PRO A 284 17.60 -14.14 10.57
N ASN A 285 16.28 -13.99 10.68
CA ASN A 285 15.30 -15.06 10.46
C ASN A 285 14.55 -14.90 9.12
N HIS A 286 15.07 -14.12 8.16
CA HIS A 286 14.49 -14.04 6.82
C HIS A 286 14.57 -15.40 6.11
N LYS A 287 13.66 -15.64 5.17
CA LYS A 287 13.76 -16.80 4.26
C LYS A 287 14.85 -16.58 3.22
N ASP A 288 15.38 -17.66 2.66
CA ASP A 288 16.40 -17.61 1.62
C ASP A 288 15.99 -16.72 0.44
N TYR A 289 16.96 -16.00 -0.12
CA TYR A 289 16.76 -15.14 -1.27
C TYR A 289 16.57 -15.94 -2.55
N VAL A 290 15.66 -15.48 -3.39
CA VAL A 290 15.65 -15.80 -4.82
C VAL A 290 16.32 -14.63 -5.54
N LEU A 291 17.42 -14.91 -6.25
CA LEU A 291 18.19 -13.95 -7.04
C LEU A 291 17.97 -14.17 -8.54
#